data_AF-A0A523QZN8-F1
#
_entry.id   AF-A0A523QZN8-F1
#
_cell.length_a   1.000
_cell.length_b   1.000
_cell.length_c   1.000
_cell.angle_alpha   90.00
_cell.angle_beta   90.00
_cell.angle_gamma   90.00
#
_symmetry.space_group_name_H-M   'P 1'
#
loop_
_entity.id
_entity.type
_entity.pdbx_description
1 polymer ?
#
loop_
_entity_poly.entity_id
_entity_poly.type
_entity_poly.pdbx_seq_one_letter_code
_entity_poly.pdbx_strand_id
1 'polypeptide(L)'
;MGFWSIFLPAFLAFIFSIILFYLTKLVSNTLEKKRLEGNLINEFELNELLLKNLLRELEHLEYLSFRNIAKNDKPITTPIYSNYRRFFTETFFMKWFLYEKLDPNDINKIDRILNVMSIEHQNYIRAQIAEWKTGDGGVDGDKKFRIILEDERNMISQFIRDIRQIREKLETR
;
A
#
# COMPACT_ATOMS: atom_id res chain seq x y z
N MET A 1 -66.84 3.86 -10.98
CA MET A 1 -65.51 4.34 -10.57
C MET A 1 -64.49 3.52 -11.34
N GLY A 2 -63.77 4.16 -12.26
CA GLY A 2 -63.10 3.49 -13.37
C GLY A 2 -61.72 2.94 -13.01
N PHE A 3 -61.37 1.81 -13.62
CA PHE A 3 -60.07 1.13 -13.61
C PHE A 3 -58.83 2.05 -13.50
N TRP A 4 -58.88 3.23 -14.14
CA TRP A 4 -57.84 4.26 -14.12
C TRP A 4 -57.57 4.91 -12.75
N SER A 5 -58.56 4.98 -11.85
CA SER A 5 -58.38 5.58 -10.53
C SER A 5 -57.54 4.71 -9.59
N ILE A 6 -57.34 3.43 -9.91
CA ILE A 6 -56.50 2.48 -9.15
C ILE A 6 -55.13 2.35 -9.81
N PHE A 7 -55.08 2.34 -11.15
CA PHE A 7 -53.83 2.19 -11.89
C PHE A 7 -52.91 3.41 -11.79
N LEU A 8 -53.45 4.63 -11.83
CA LEU A 8 -52.63 5.85 -11.77
C LEU A 8 -51.88 5.99 -10.43
N PRO A 9 -52.52 5.82 -9.24
CA PRO A 9 -51.80 5.82 -7.97
C PRO A 9 -50.78 4.68 -7.84
N ALA A 10 -51.12 3.47 -8.32
CA ALA A 10 -50.20 2.32 -8.27
C ALA A 10 -48.95 2.54 -9.12
N PHE A 11 -49.10 3.13 -10.32
CA PHE A 11 -47.99 3.48 -11.20
C PHE A 11 -47.11 4.59 -10.60
N LEU A 12 -47.71 5.63 -10.02
CA LEU A 12 -46.98 6.69 -9.32
C LEU A 12 -46.22 6.14 -8.09
N ALA A 13 -46.83 5.23 -7.33
CA ALA A 13 -46.18 4.56 -6.21
C ALA A 13 -44.97 3.73 -6.68
N PHE A 14 -45.08 3.03 -7.80
CA PHE A 14 -43.98 2.26 -8.39
C PHE A 14 -42.81 3.15 -8.84
N ILE A 15 -43.09 4.24 -9.56
CA ILE A 15 -42.06 5.22 -9.96
C ILE A 15 -41.39 5.80 -8.71
N PHE A 16 -42.18 6.17 -7.70
CA PHE A 16 -41.67 6.69 -6.45
C PHE A 16 -40.75 5.67 -5.75
N SER A 17 -41.13 4.40 -5.70
CA SER A 17 -40.27 3.34 -5.15
C SER A 17 -38.94 3.19 -5.92
N ILE A 18 -38.94 3.30 -7.25
CA ILE A 18 -37.71 3.28 -8.05
C ILE A 18 -36.81 4.47 -7.69
N ILE A 19 -37.38 5.67 -7.63
CA ILE A 19 -36.63 6.88 -7.29
C ILE A 19 -36.06 6.77 -5.86
N LEU A 20 -36.86 6.29 -4.92
CA LEU A 20 -36.46 6.14 -3.53
C LEU A 20 -35.35 5.10 -3.40
N PHE A 21 -35.45 3.96 -4.10
CA PHE A 21 -34.37 2.97 -4.17
C PHE A 21 -33.08 3.57 -4.74
N TYR A 22 -33.17 4.35 -5.82
CA TYR A 22 -32.01 5.01 -6.42
C TYR A 22 -31.35 6.00 -5.45
N LEU A 23 -32.14 6.84 -4.78
CA LEU A 23 -31.66 7.79 -3.77
C LEU A 23 -31.02 7.07 -2.57
N THR A 24 -31.65 6.01 -2.05
CA THR A 24 -31.11 5.21 -0.96
C THR A 24 -29.77 4.58 -1.37
N LYS A 25 -29.65 4.06 -2.59
CA LYS A 25 -28.41 3.49 -3.10
C LYS A 25 -27.30 4.55 -3.24
N LEU A 26 -27.63 5.74 -3.73
CA LEU A 26 -26.68 6.86 -3.82
C LEU A 26 -26.15 7.28 -2.44
N VAL A 27 -27.04 7.42 -1.46
CA VAL A 27 -26.66 7.78 -0.08
C VAL A 27 -25.79 6.67 0.53
N SER A 28 -26.20 5.41 0.38
CA SER A 28 -25.45 4.26 0.89
C SER A 28 -24.04 4.18 0.31
N ASN A 29 -23.90 4.35 -1.01
CA ASN A 29 -22.58 4.37 -1.67
C ASN A 29 -21.70 5.51 -1.17
N THR A 30 -22.30 6.69 -0.95
CA THR A 30 -21.56 7.87 -0.44
C THR A 30 -21.02 7.63 0.97
N LEU A 31 -21.84 7.04 1.86
CA LEU A 31 -21.44 6.69 3.22
C LEU A 31 -20.37 5.60 3.23
N GLU A 32 -20.53 4.56 2.41
CA GLU A 32 -19.54 3.50 2.27
C GLU A 32 -18.20 4.06 1.79
N LYS A 33 -18.22 4.92 0.75
CA LYS A 33 -17.02 5.57 0.22
C LYS A 33 -16.29 6.36 1.30
N LYS A 34 -16.99 7.24 2.04
CA LYS A 34 -16.38 8.02 3.13
C LYS A 34 -15.76 7.15 4.21
N ARG A 35 -16.42 6.04 4.57
CA ARG A 35 -15.90 5.10 5.57
C ARG A 35 -14.65 4.37 5.06
N LEU A 36 -14.68 3.91 3.81
CA LEU A 36 -13.53 3.27 3.18
C LEU A 36 -12.34 4.22 3.06
N GLU A 37 -12.61 5.49 2.77
CA GLU A 37 -11.59 6.53 2.67
C GLU A 37 -10.90 6.77 4.02
N GLY A 38 -11.64 6.89 5.11
CA GLY A 38 -11.05 6.99 6.45
C GLY A 38 -10.19 5.77 6.81
N ASN A 39 -10.64 4.57 6.44
CA ASN A 39 -9.84 3.36 6.63
C ASN A 39 -8.58 3.32 5.75
N LEU A 40 -8.65 3.83 4.52
CA LEU A 40 -7.51 3.94 3.61
C LEU A 40 -6.46 4.91 4.14
N ILE A 41 -6.87 6.06 4.68
CA ILE A 41 -5.96 7.02 5.31
C ILE A 41 -5.25 6.36 6.50
N ASN A 42 -5.99 5.68 7.38
CA ASN A 42 -5.40 4.91 8.49
C ASN A 42 -4.44 3.81 8.00
N GLU A 43 -4.76 3.12 6.90
CA GLU A 43 -3.87 2.14 6.28
C GLU A 43 -2.55 2.78 5.83
N PHE A 44 -2.61 3.95 5.19
CA PHE A 44 -1.42 4.71 4.79
C PHE A 44 -0.60 5.23 5.95
N GLU A 45 -1.21 5.69 7.05
CA GLU A 45 -0.48 6.05 8.27
C GLU A 45 0.30 4.87 8.86
N LEU A 46 -0.36 3.72 8.97
CA LEU A 46 0.28 2.51 9.50
C LEU A 46 1.39 1.99 8.59
N ASN A 47 1.17 2.03 7.28
CA ASN A 47 2.19 1.64 6.30
C ASN A 47 3.37 2.62 6.31
N GLU A 48 3.14 3.93 6.45
CA GLU A 48 4.22 4.91 6.60
C GLU A 48 5.07 4.60 7.85
N LEU A 49 4.43 4.27 8.98
CA LEU A 49 5.13 3.88 10.20
C LEU A 49 5.92 2.58 10.01
N LEU A 50 5.33 1.59 9.36
CA LEU A 50 6.01 0.34 9.01
C LEU A 50 7.26 0.60 8.17
N LEU A 51 7.15 1.41 7.11
CA LEU A 51 8.27 1.74 6.23
C LEU A 51 9.35 2.54 6.94
N LYS A 52 8.99 3.45 7.85
CA LYS A 52 9.97 4.13 8.71
C LYS A 52 10.73 3.18 9.61
N ASN A 53 10.06 2.17 10.18
CA ASN A 53 10.71 1.14 10.98
C ASN A 53 11.61 0.25 10.11
N LEU A 54 11.13 -0.15 8.93
CA LEU A 54 11.90 -0.90 7.94
C LEU A 54 13.16 -0.14 7.51
N LEU A 55 13.06 1.18 7.29
CA LEU A 55 14.19 2.03 6.96
C LEU A 55 15.25 1.99 8.06
N ARG A 56 14.84 2.11 9.33
CA ARG A 56 15.75 2.00 10.49
C ARG A 56 16.39 0.62 10.59
N GLU A 57 15.64 -0.44 10.31
CA GLU A 57 16.18 -1.79 10.27
C GLU A 57 17.25 -1.91 9.17
N LEU A 58 17.00 -1.40 7.97
CA LEU A 58 17.96 -1.39 6.86
C LEU A 58 19.23 -0.58 7.20
N GLU A 59 19.08 0.61 7.79
CA GLU A 59 20.22 1.42 8.27
C GLU A 59 21.02 0.70 9.35
N HIS A 60 20.34 0.01 10.26
CA HIS A 60 21.00 -0.80 11.28
C HIS A 60 21.75 -1.99 10.67
N LEU A 61 21.17 -2.66 9.67
CA LEU A 61 21.81 -3.75 8.95
C LEU A 61 23.05 -3.30 8.19
N GLU A 62 22.98 -2.14 7.54
CA GLU A 62 24.13 -1.51 6.90
C GLU A 62 25.24 -1.25 7.91
N TYR A 63 24.94 -0.61 9.05
CA TYR A 63 25.90 -0.39 10.13
C TYR A 63 26.54 -1.69 10.64
N LEU A 64 25.72 -2.72 10.88
CA LEU A 64 26.21 -4.03 11.30
C LEU A 64 27.09 -4.67 10.23
N SER A 65 26.75 -4.55 8.94
CA SER A 65 27.57 -5.07 7.85
C SER A 65 28.97 -4.44 7.85
N PHE A 66 29.08 -3.12 8.10
CA PHE A 66 30.38 -2.44 8.24
C PHE A 66 31.20 -2.96 9.43
N ARG A 67 30.56 -3.13 10.59
CA ARG A 67 31.22 -3.60 11.82
C ARG A 67 31.60 -5.08 11.75
N ASN A 68 30.78 -5.90 11.11
CA ASN A 68 30.94 -7.35 11.02
C ASN A 68 31.99 -7.74 9.99
N ILE A 69 32.15 -6.98 8.89
CA ILE A 69 33.30 -7.10 7.98
C ILE A 69 34.61 -6.86 8.74
N ALA A 70 34.64 -5.89 9.66
CA ALA A 70 35.81 -5.65 10.51
C ALA A 70 36.08 -6.77 11.54
N LYS A 71 35.11 -7.68 11.78
CA LYS A 71 35.19 -8.76 12.79
C LYS A 71 35.08 -10.18 12.22
N ASN A 72 34.89 -10.33 10.91
CA ASN A 72 34.69 -11.62 10.22
C ASN A 72 33.52 -12.50 10.71
N ASP A 73 32.54 -11.92 11.41
CA ASP A 73 31.42 -12.65 12.00
C ASP A 73 30.10 -12.12 11.41
N LYS A 74 29.32 -12.94 10.68
CA LYS A 74 28.19 -12.48 9.82
C LYS A 74 26.77 -12.84 10.34
N PRO A 75 26.33 -12.51 11.57
CA PRO A 75 24.92 -12.61 11.93
C PRO A 75 24.13 -11.37 11.48
N ILE A 76 23.03 -11.59 10.72
CA ILE A 76 22.12 -10.56 10.18
C ILE A 76 20.65 -11.02 10.28
N THR A 77 19.78 -10.12 10.74
CA THR A 77 18.31 -10.21 10.68
C THR A 77 17.79 -9.85 9.29
N THR A 78 16.73 -10.50 8.83
CA THR A 78 16.12 -10.18 7.53
C THR A 78 14.96 -9.18 7.71
N PRO A 79 14.89 -8.10 6.90
CA PRO A 79 13.74 -7.21 6.91
C PRO A 79 12.43 -7.93 6.56
N ILE A 80 11.32 -7.52 7.18
CA ILE A 80 10.00 -8.14 7.03
C ILE A 80 9.04 -7.21 6.27
N TYR A 81 8.80 -7.51 4.99
CA TYR A 81 7.93 -6.73 4.11
C TYR A 81 6.47 -7.20 4.15
N SER A 82 6.21 -8.47 4.52
CA SER A 82 4.88 -9.09 4.56
C SER A 82 3.86 -8.42 5.48
N ASN A 83 4.28 -7.49 6.34
CA ASN A 83 3.40 -6.76 7.25
C ASN A 83 2.72 -5.54 6.58
N TYR A 84 3.08 -5.23 5.34
CA TYR A 84 2.46 -4.14 4.60
C TYR A 84 0.97 -4.41 4.38
N ARG A 85 0.11 -3.46 4.75
CA ARG A 85 -1.34 -3.58 4.64
C ARG A 85 -1.79 -3.04 3.29
N ARG A 86 -2.61 -3.80 2.56
CA ARG A 86 -3.09 -3.41 1.22
C ARG A 86 -4.60 -3.55 1.02
N PHE A 87 -5.33 -4.03 2.03
CA PHE A 87 -6.73 -4.42 1.89
C PHE A 87 -7.62 -3.22 1.50
N PHE A 88 -7.47 -2.09 2.18
CA PHE A 88 -8.27 -0.91 1.88
C PHE A 88 -7.82 -0.27 0.58
N THR A 89 -6.52 -0.26 0.28
CA THR A 89 -5.99 0.20 -1.01
C THR A 89 -6.58 -0.59 -2.19
N GLU A 90 -6.54 -1.93 -2.14
CA GLU A 90 -7.10 -2.81 -3.16
C GLU A 90 -8.62 -2.63 -3.29
N THR A 91 -9.33 -2.53 -2.16
CA THR A 91 -10.79 -2.31 -2.16
C THR A 91 -11.16 -0.97 -2.80
N PHE A 92 -10.39 0.09 -2.51
CA PHE A 92 -10.61 1.43 -3.08
C PHE A 92 -10.29 1.45 -4.58
N PHE A 93 -9.29 0.67 -5.01
CA PHE A 93 -8.97 0.46 -6.42
C PHE A 93 -10.08 -0.27 -7.17
N MET A 94 -10.56 -1.40 -6.64
CA MET A 94 -11.63 -2.21 -7.25
C MET A 94 -12.95 -1.46 -7.40
N LYS A 95 -13.24 -0.54 -6.47
CA LYS A 95 -14.42 0.33 -6.52
C LYS A 95 -14.22 1.59 -7.38
N TRP A 96 -13.08 1.72 -8.05
CA TRP A 96 -12.71 2.89 -8.89
C TRP A 96 -12.57 4.22 -8.14
N PHE A 97 -12.66 4.23 -6.81
CA PHE A 97 -12.63 5.45 -6.01
C PHE A 97 -11.25 6.11 -6.00
N LEU A 98 -10.16 5.36 -6.17
CA LEU A 98 -8.81 5.94 -6.27
C LEU A 98 -8.68 6.84 -7.50
N TYR A 99 -9.22 6.42 -8.65
CA TYR A 99 -9.14 7.19 -9.91
C TYR A 99 -9.95 8.49 -9.88
N GLU A 100 -10.92 8.61 -8.97
CA GLU A 100 -11.66 9.84 -8.77
C GLU A 100 -10.86 10.90 -8.01
N LYS A 101 -9.92 10.48 -7.15
CA LYS A 101 -9.18 11.39 -6.26
C LYS A 101 -7.73 11.61 -6.66
N LEU A 102 -7.09 10.59 -7.22
CA LEU A 102 -5.66 10.54 -7.50
C LEU A 102 -5.38 10.62 -9.00
N ASP A 103 -4.25 11.22 -9.35
CA ASP A 103 -3.79 11.26 -10.73
C ASP A 103 -3.09 9.94 -11.13
N PRO A 104 -2.92 9.66 -12.43
CA PRO A 104 -2.28 8.41 -12.88
C PRO A 104 -0.86 8.20 -12.32
N ASN A 105 -0.12 9.26 -12.00
CA ASN A 105 1.21 9.12 -11.43
C ASN A 105 1.14 8.62 -9.98
N ASP A 106 0.20 9.12 -9.19
CA ASP A 106 -0.06 8.64 -7.84
C ASP A 106 -0.48 7.16 -7.84
N ILE A 107 -1.32 6.76 -8.79
CA ILE A 107 -1.74 5.35 -8.95
C ILE A 107 -0.52 4.47 -9.26
N ASN A 108 0.33 4.89 -10.19
CA ASN A 108 1.56 4.16 -10.52
C ASN A 108 2.52 4.04 -9.33
N LYS A 109 2.58 5.07 -8.46
CA LYS A 109 3.36 5.01 -7.23
C LYS A 109 2.81 3.96 -6.26
N ILE A 110 1.49 3.93 -6.06
CA ILE A 110 0.84 2.91 -5.21
C ILE A 110 1.12 1.52 -5.76
N ASP A 111 0.93 1.31 -7.06
CA ASP A 111 1.13 0.02 -7.71
C ASP A 111 2.59 -0.46 -7.56
N ARG A 112 3.56 0.43 -7.77
CA ARG A 112 4.98 0.13 -7.53
C ARG A 112 5.23 -0.31 -6.08
N ILE A 113 4.64 0.39 -5.11
CA ILE A 113 4.80 0.03 -3.69
C ILE A 113 4.20 -1.35 -3.43
N LEU A 114 2.99 -1.62 -3.92
CA LEU A 114 2.32 -2.91 -3.73
C LEU A 114 3.09 -4.08 -4.33
N ASN A 115 3.69 -3.87 -5.51
CA ASN A 115 4.51 -4.88 -6.18
C ASN A 115 5.81 -5.20 -5.42
N VAL A 116 6.44 -4.19 -4.82
CA VAL A 116 7.67 -4.36 -4.02
C VAL A 116 7.36 -4.86 -2.61
N MET A 117 6.22 -4.48 -2.03
CA MET A 117 5.77 -4.93 -0.71
C MET A 117 5.10 -6.31 -0.78
N SER A 118 5.80 -7.24 -1.42
CA SER A 118 5.33 -8.58 -1.74
C SER A 118 6.21 -9.65 -1.08
N ILE A 119 5.69 -10.87 -0.98
CA ILE A 119 6.43 -12.01 -0.43
C ILE A 119 7.61 -12.35 -1.34
N GLU A 120 7.42 -12.17 -2.65
CA GLU A 120 8.40 -12.40 -3.70
C GLU A 120 9.63 -11.51 -3.51
N HIS A 121 9.44 -10.20 -3.33
CA HIS A 121 10.56 -9.28 -3.06
C HIS A 121 11.25 -9.60 -1.74
N GLN A 122 10.48 -9.93 -0.69
CA GLN A 122 11.05 -10.35 0.58
C GLN A 122 11.91 -11.62 0.44
N ASN A 123 11.48 -12.58 -0.37
CA ASN A 123 12.25 -13.80 -0.65
C ASN A 123 13.51 -13.50 -1.46
N TYR A 124 13.45 -12.56 -2.40
CA TYR A 124 14.63 -12.06 -3.11
C TYR A 124 15.65 -11.46 -2.12
N ILE A 125 15.25 -10.55 -1.24
CA ILE A 125 16.15 -9.96 -0.24
C ILE A 125 16.72 -11.01 0.72
N ARG A 126 15.89 -11.99 1.13
CA ARG A 126 16.35 -13.15 1.93
C ARG A 126 17.44 -13.94 1.23
N ALA A 127 17.28 -14.21 -0.06
CA ALA A 127 18.26 -14.94 -0.86
C ALA A 127 19.58 -14.17 -0.96
N GLN A 128 19.53 -12.85 -1.22
CA GLN A 128 20.71 -11.99 -1.27
C GLN A 128 21.47 -11.95 0.07
N ILE A 129 20.74 -11.87 1.18
CA ILE A 129 21.35 -11.96 2.52
C ILE A 129 21.98 -13.35 2.76
N ALA A 130 21.32 -14.43 2.32
CA ALA A 130 21.83 -15.78 2.49
C ALA A 130 23.12 -16.02 1.68
N GLU A 131 23.14 -15.60 0.41
CA GLU A 131 24.32 -15.66 -0.46
C GLU A 131 25.51 -14.89 0.12
N TRP A 132 25.23 -13.70 0.67
CA TRP A 132 26.25 -12.90 1.35
C TRP A 132 26.81 -13.58 2.61
N LYS A 133 25.97 -14.33 3.35
CA LYS A 133 26.37 -15.07 4.56
C LYS A 133 27.20 -16.30 4.24
N THR A 134 26.86 -17.05 3.18
CA THR A 134 27.56 -18.30 2.81
C THR A 134 28.92 -18.06 2.19
N GLY A 135 29.25 -16.81 1.80
CA GLY A 135 30.61 -16.42 1.47
C GLY A 135 31.06 -16.77 0.05
N ASP A 136 30.15 -17.16 -0.84
CA ASP A 136 30.46 -17.45 -2.25
C ASP A 136 31.01 -16.24 -3.05
N GLY A 137 31.08 -15.05 -2.43
CA GLY A 137 31.39 -13.80 -3.13
C GLY A 137 32.72 -13.10 -2.81
N GLY A 138 33.54 -13.55 -1.86
CA GLY A 138 34.76 -12.81 -1.47
C GLY A 138 34.52 -11.31 -1.21
N VAL A 139 35.51 -10.44 -1.50
CA VAL A 139 35.39 -8.96 -1.37
C VAL A 139 34.31 -8.36 -2.28
N ASP A 140 34.02 -9.00 -3.41
CA ASP A 140 32.98 -8.55 -4.36
C ASP A 140 31.56 -8.82 -3.84
N GLY A 141 31.35 -9.86 -3.03
CA GLY A 141 30.06 -10.19 -2.41
C GLY A 141 29.63 -9.14 -1.40
N ASP A 142 30.57 -8.64 -0.59
CA ASP A 142 30.30 -7.56 0.38
C ASP A 142 29.95 -6.25 -0.35
N LYS A 143 30.61 -5.94 -1.46
CA LYS A 143 30.31 -4.76 -2.28
C LYS A 143 28.94 -4.86 -2.94
N LYS A 144 28.59 -6.01 -3.53
CA LYS A 144 27.27 -6.25 -4.13
C LYS A 144 26.15 -6.12 -3.11
N PHE A 145 26.31 -6.72 -1.94
CA PHE A 145 25.31 -6.64 -0.87
C PHE A 145 25.08 -5.20 -0.40
N ARG A 146 26.15 -4.38 -0.31
CA ARG A 146 26.02 -2.95 0.03
C ARG A 146 25.21 -2.17 -0.99
N ILE A 147 25.42 -2.41 -2.28
CA ILE A 147 24.64 -1.76 -3.34
C ILE A 147 23.15 -2.10 -3.17
N ILE A 148 22.83 -3.38 -2.94
CA ILE A 148 21.46 -3.83 -2.72
C ILE A 148 20.84 -3.12 -1.50
N LEU A 149 21.55 -3.05 -0.37
CA LEU A 149 21.05 -2.35 0.81
C LEU A 149 20.85 -0.84 0.58
N GLU A 150 21.75 -0.20 -0.14
CA GLU A 150 21.65 1.21 -0.48
C GLU A 150 20.44 1.49 -1.38
N ASP A 151 20.24 0.66 -2.41
CA ASP A 151 19.09 0.73 -3.31
C ASP A 151 17.77 0.51 -2.54
N GLU A 152 17.72 -0.48 -1.66
CA GLU A 152 16.56 -0.73 -0.79
C GLU A 152 16.28 0.48 0.11
N ARG A 153 17.29 1.03 0.78
CA ARG A 153 17.13 2.21 1.65
C ARG A 153 16.59 3.42 0.87
N ASN A 154 17.15 3.68 -0.30
CA ASN A 154 16.73 4.78 -1.17
C ASN A 154 15.28 4.58 -1.66
N MET A 155 14.93 3.35 -2.03
CA MET A 155 13.58 2.99 -2.45
C MET A 155 12.56 3.13 -1.32
N ILE A 156 12.83 2.58 -0.13
CA ILE A 156 11.95 2.72 1.04
C ILE A 156 11.80 4.18 1.46
N SER A 157 12.88 4.96 1.42
CA SER A 157 12.84 6.40 1.68
C SER A 157 11.93 7.14 0.70
N GLN A 158 11.96 6.76 -0.58
CA GLN A 158 11.08 7.32 -1.59
C GLN A 158 9.62 6.90 -1.36
N PHE A 159 9.36 5.64 -1.01
CA PHE A 159 8.01 5.15 -0.71
C PHE A 159 7.37 5.86 0.50
N ILE A 160 8.14 6.18 1.53
CA ILE A 160 7.65 6.99 2.67
C ILE A 160 7.17 8.36 2.19
N ARG A 161 7.93 9.01 1.29
CA ARG A 161 7.56 10.30 0.71
C ARG A 161 6.29 10.18 -0.14
N ASP A 162 6.23 9.16 -0.98
CA ASP A 162 5.11 8.94 -1.90
C ASP A 162 3.81 8.64 -1.14
N ILE A 163 3.82 7.74 -0.16
CA ILE A 163 2.65 7.44 0.68
C ILE A 163 2.18 8.68 1.43
N ARG A 164 3.10 9.46 1.99
CA ARG A 164 2.73 10.69 2.70
C ARG A 164 2.04 11.69 1.77
N GLN A 165 2.61 11.95 0.59
CA GLN A 165 2.02 12.86 -0.40
C GLN A 165 0.64 12.39 -0.86
N ILE A 166 0.48 11.09 -1.11
CA ILE A 166 -0.81 10.50 -1.51
C ILE A 166 -1.83 10.62 -0.38
N ARG A 167 -1.44 10.35 0.88
CA ARG A 167 -2.32 10.49 2.03
C ARG A 167 -2.81 11.92 2.19
N GLU A 168 -1.90 12.91 2.12
CA GLU A 168 -2.24 14.33 2.19
C GLU A 168 -3.23 14.75 1.08
N LYS A 169 -3.08 14.21 -0.14
CA LYS A 169 -4.04 14.44 -1.25
C LYS A 169 -5.42 13.84 -0.97
N LEU A 170 -5.49 12.70 -0.29
CA LEU A 170 -6.76 12.07 0.09
C LEU A 170 -7.47 12.82 1.22
N GLU A 171 -6.73 13.41 2.15
CA GLU A 171 -7.26 14.20 3.28
C GLU A 171 -7.79 15.58 2.86
N THR A 172 -7.24 16.17 1.80
CA THR A 172 -7.53 17.56 1.40
C THR A 172 -8.64 17.74 0.35
N ARG A 173 -9.12 16.66 -0.28
CA ARG A 173 -10.14 16.69 -1.34
C ARG A 173 -11.43 15.97 -0.95
#